data_AF-A0A4U2E301-F1
#
_entry.id   AF-A0A4U2E301-F1
#
_cell.length_a   1.000
_cell.length_b   1.000
_cell.length_c   1.000
_cell.angle_alpha   90.00
_cell.angle_beta   90.00
_cell.angle_gamma   90.00
#
_symmetry.space_group_name_H-M   'P 1'
#
loop_
_entity.id
_entity.type
_entity.pdbx_description
1 polymer ?
#
loop_
_entity_poly.entity_id
_entity_poly.type
_entity_poly.pdbx_seq_one_letter_code
_entity_poly.pdbx_strand_id
1 'polypeptide(L)'
;ILGFAGDFGSIKIGQQWTAADDIYGADYSYFYGGSALGYSQLNGALHDSLIKYNYNSDNFFVAANYGLDENDSNQELAEIFVGGSAGDLSGHVGFGQTTDETGADKVEDTYYQATVEYSFGKAGIGFTYY
;
A
#
# COMPACT_ATOMS: atom_id res chain seq x y z
N ILE A 1 -1.95 -17.63 -6.28
CA ILE A 1 -2.91 -16.71 -5.62
C ILE A 1 -4.29 -17.35 -5.67
N LEU A 2 -4.95 -17.46 -4.52
CA LEU A 2 -6.36 -17.87 -4.41
C LEU A 2 -7.16 -16.67 -3.91
N GLY A 3 -8.43 -16.55 -4.28
CA GLY A 3 -9.24 -15.43 -3.82
C GLY A 3 -10.72 -15.58 -4.12
N PHE A 4 -11.50 -14.73 -3.47
CA PHE A 4 -12.95 -14.63 -3.67
C PHE A 4 -13.35 -13.16 -3.67
N ALA A 5 -14.39 -12.84 -4.42
CA ALA A 5 -14.87 -11.48 -4.61
C ALA A 5 -16.41 -11.43 -4.63
N GLY A 6 -16.95 -10.30 -4.22
CA GLY A 6 -18.38 -9.99 -4.25
C GLY A 6 -18.60 -8.50 -3.97
N ASP A 7 -19.83 -8.14 -3.59
CA ASP A 7 -20.20 -6.74 -3.34
C ASP A 7 -19.42 -6.11 -2.17
N PHE A 8 -18.88 -6.94 -1.28
CA PHE A 8 -18.00 -6.51 -0.18
C PHE A 8 -16.56 -6.23 -0.63
N GLY A 9 -16.23 -6.36 -1.92
CA GLY A 9 -14.87 -6.28 -2.44
C GLY A 9 -14.23 -7.65 -2.67
N SER A 10 -12.91 -7.74 -2.53
CA SER A 10 -12.13 -8.94 -2.82
C SER A 10 -11.14 -9.26 -1.70
N ILE A 11 -10.96 -10.56 -1.44
CA ILE A 11 -9.91 -11.08 -0.56
C ILE A 11 -9.06 -12.03 -1.39
N LYS A 12 -7.74 -11.84 -1.35
CA LYS A 12 -6.75 -12.65 -2.06
C LYS A 12 -5.67 -13.13 -1.09
N ILE A 13 -5.23 -14.37 -1.27
CA ILE A 13 -4.21 -15.02 -0.44
C ILE A 13 -3.07 -15.56 -1.33
N GLY A 14 -1.84 -15.26 -0.93
CA GLY A 14 -0.59 -15.74 -1.53
C GLY A 14 0.30 -14.60 -2.03
N GLN A 15 1.37 -14.96 -2.75
CA GLN A 15 2.42 -14.04 -3.16
C GLN A 15 1.93 -12.90 -4.05
N GLN A 16 2.06 -11.67 -3.55
CA GLN A 16 1.50 -10.45 -4.14
C GLN A 16 2.30 -9.21 -3.72
N TRP A 17 2.22 -8.15 -4.52
CA TRP A 17 2.67 -6.82 -4.12
C TRP A 17 1.79 -6.27 -3.00
N THR A 18 2.31 -5.36 -2.18
CA THR A 18 1.63 -4.75 -1.04
C THR A 18 0.60 -3.70 -1.46
N ALA A 19 -0.25 -3.24 -0.53
CA ALA A 19 -1.26 -2.23 -0.77
C ALA A 19 -0.59 -0.87 -0.98
N ALA A 20 0.50 -0.61 -0.24
CA ALA A 20 1.34 0.55 -0.45
C ALA A 20 1.90 0.60 -1.88
N ASP A 21 2.25 -0.55 -2.45
CA ASP A 21 2.74 -0.63 -3.83
C ASP A 21 1.65 -0.43 -4.88
N ASP A 22 0.49 -1.07 -4.69
CA ASP A 22 -0.64 -0.91 -5.61
C ASP A 22 -1.18 0.54 -5.62
N ILE A 23 -1.17 1.22 -4.46
CA ILE A 23 -1.76 2.55 -4.29
C ILE A 23 -0.76 3.66 -4.62
N TYR A 24 0.49 3.45 -4.20
CA TYR A 24 1.62 4.30 -4.58
C TYR A 24 1.49 5.76 -4.11
N GLY A 25 2.54 6.56 -4.30
CA GLY A 25 2.53 8.01 -4.06
C GLY A 25 2.44 8.81 -5.35
N ALA A 26 2.45 10.14 -5.25
CA ALA A 26 2.55 11.03 -6.41
C ALA A 26 3.99 11.08 -6.95
N ASP A 27 4.45 9.97 -7.55
CA ASP A 27 5.78 9.84 -8.15
C ASP A 27 5.72 9.21 -9.56
N TYR A 28 5.47 10.05 -10.56
CA TYR A 28 5.17 9.62 -11.94
C TYR A 28 6.36 9.64 -12.90
N SER A 29 7.58 9.82 -12.38
CA SER A 29 8.76 9.98 -13.24
C SER A 29 9.15 8.66 -13.90
N TYR A 30 9.20 8.62 -15.24
CA TYR A 30 9.67 7.43 -15.97
C TYR A 30 11.14 7.10 -15.69
N PHE A 31 11.98 8.12 -15.47
CA PHE A 31 13.43 7.94 -15.30
C PHE A 31 13.89 7.88 -13.84
N TYR A 32 13.16 8.53 -12.94
CA TYR A 32 13.55 8.73 -11.54
C TYR A 32 12.51 8.25 -10.53
N GLY A 33 11.36 7.77 -11.02
CA GLY A 33 10.26 7.35 -10.17
C GLY A 33 10.61 6.09 -9.41
N GLY A 34 10.00 5.97 -8.23
CA GLY A 34 10.14 4.84 -7.33
C GLY A 34 11.21 5.00 -6.27
N SER A 35 12.08 6.00 -6.42
CA SER A 35 13.18 6.25 -5.47
C SER A 35 12.72 6.96 -4.18
N ALA A 36 11.57 7.65 -4.21
CA ALA A 36 11.04 8.42 -3.10
C ALA A 36 9.95 7.68 -2.29
N LEU A 37 9.75 6.38 -2.54
CA LEU A 37 8.72 5.58 -1.89
C LEU A 37 9.21 5.07 -0.54
N GLY A 38 8.67 5.62 0.55
CA GLY A 38 9.08 5.23 1.91
C GLY A 38 8.84 3.74 2.20
N TYR A 39 7.72 3.17 1.74
CA TYR A 39 7.35 1.79 2.02
C TYR A 39 8.33 0.76 1.43
N SER A 40 8.93 1.05 0.26
CA SER A 40 9.83 0.09 -0.41
C SER A 40 11.13 -0.12 0.37
N GLN A 41 11.53 0.88 1.18
CA GLN A 41 12.69 0.79 2.06
C GLN A 41 12.42 -0.06 3.30
N LEU A 42 11.15 -0.20 3.70
CA LEU A 42 10.73 -0.93 4.90
C LEU A 42 10.31 -2.36 4.60
N ASN A 43 9.63 -2.60 3.47
CA ASN A 43 9.05 -3.92 3.19
C ASN A 43 9.36 -4.51 1.82
N GLY A 44 10.14 -3.83 0.98
CA GLY A 44 10.49 -4.34 -0.35
C GLY A 44 9.31 -4.55 -1.29
N ALA A 45 8.09 -4.19 -0.86
CA ALA A 45 6.82 -4.21 -1.60
C ALA A 45 6.28 -5.57 -2.06
N LEU A 46 7.10 -6.62 -2.23
CA LEU A 46 6.65 -7.97 -2.56
C LEU A 46 6.59 -8.83 -1.28
N HIS A 47 5.50 -9.56 -1.09
CA HIS A 47 5.33 -10.44 0.07
C HIS A 47 4.80 -11.81 -0.36
N ASP A 48 5.40 -12.90 0.14
CA ASP A 48 5.12 -14.27 -0.31
C ASP A 48 3.83 -14.87 0.28
N SER A 49 3.56 -14.59 1.56
CA SER A 49 2.31 -14.96 2.24
C SER A 49 1.44 -13.77 2.63
N LEU A 50 0.81 -13.14 1.63
CA LEU A 50 -0.05 -11.96 1.84
C LEU A 50 -1.53 -12.31 1.82
N ILE A 51 -2.27 -11.87 2.85
CA ILE A 51 -3.74 -11.73 2.84
C ILE A 51 -4.03 -10.28 2.46
N LYS A 52 -4.65 -10.08 1.30
CA LYS A 52 -4.94 -8.75 0.75
C LYS A 52 -6.44 -8.56 0.55
N TYR A 53 -6.99 -7.51 1.16
CA TYR A 53 -8.36 -7.05 0.97
C TYR A 53 -8.39 -5.78 0.11
N ASN A 54 -9.31 -5.73 -0.85
CA ASN A 54 -9.59 -4.52 -1.62
C ASN A 54 -11.10 -4.33 -1.77
N TYR A 55 -11.58 -3.16 -1.39
CA TYR A 55 -12.91 -2.67 -1.70
C TYR A 55 -12.79 -1.42 -2.56
N ASN A 56 -13.52 -1.39 -3.68
CA ASN A 56 -13.59 -0.23 -4.55
C ASN A 56 -15.05 0.08 -4.84
N SER A 57 -15.42 1.35 -4.71
CA SER A 57 -16.66 1.92 -5.23
C SER A 57 -16.32 3.04 -6.21
N ASP A 58 -17.33 3.78 -6.68
CA ASP A 58 -17.15 4.80 -7.72
C ASP A 58 -16.13 5.89 -7.37
N ASN A 59 -16.08 6.32 -6.11
CA ASN A 59 -15.26 7.45 -5.67
C ASN A 59 -14.54 7.22 -4.34
N PHE A 60 -14.51 5.98 -3.86
CA PHE A 60 -13.93 5.61 -2.58
C PHE A 60 -13.38 4.19 -2.63
N PHE A 61 -12.24 3.97 -1.99
CA PHE A 61 -11.63 2.66 -1.85
C PHE A 61 -11.11 2.41 -0.42
N VAL A 62 -10.99 1.12 -0.09
CA VAL A 62 -10.22 0.61 1.05
C VAL A 62 -9.32 -0.50 0.55
N ALA A 63 -8.03 -0.44 0.88
CA ALA A 63 -7.12 -1.55 0.70
C ALA A 63 -6.48 -1.90 2.04
N ALA A 64 -6.31 -3.18 2.32
CA ALA A 64 -5.63 -3.63 3.52
C ALA A 64 -4.82 -4.89 3.24
N ASN A 65 -3.71 -5.01 3.95
CA ASN A 65 -2.86 -6.20 3.93
C ASN A 65 -2.64 -6.74 5.33
N TYR A 66 -2.52 -8.05 5.40
CA TYR A 66 -1.84 -8.74 6.47
C TYR A 66 -0.89 -9.79 5.88
N GLY A 67 0.40 -9.57 6.02
CA GLY A 67 1.48 -10.48 5.60
C GLY A 67 1.92 -11.31 6.78
N LEU A 68 1.94 -12.64 6.61
CA LEU A 68 2.37 -13.58 7.65
C LEU A 68 3.88 -13.63 7.74
N ASP A 69 4.41 -13.66 8.96
CA ASP A 69 5.82 -14.03 9.19
C ASP A 69 6.11 -15.45 8.66
N GLU A 70 7.28 -15.61 8.06
CA GLU A 70 7.74 -16.86 7.45
C GLU A 70 9.02 -17.40 8.11
N ASN A 71 9.18 -17.25 9.44
CA ASN A 71 10.36 -17.70 10.19
C ASN A 71 11.65 -17.08 9.62
N ASP A 72 11.76 -15.75 9.71
CA ASP A 72 12.93 -14.95 9.33
C ASP A 72 13.15 -14.78 7.81
N SER A 73 12.33 -15.38 6.93
CA SER A 73 12.45 -15.15 5.48
C SER A 73 11.61 -13.99 4.97
N ASN A 74 10.54 -13.63 5.68
CA ASN A 74 9.69 -12.47 5.41
C ASN A 74 9.15 -11.93 6.74
N GLN A 75 9.21 -10.62 6.91
CA GLN A 75 8.66 -9.92 8.09
C GLN A 75 7.13 -9.96 8.12
N GLU A 76 6.53 -9.90 9.31
CA GLU A 76 5.09 -9.63 9.43
C GLU A 76 4.79 -8.22 8.92
N LEU A 77 3.67 -8.07 8.22
CA LEU A 77 3.24 -6.80 7.65
C LEU A 77 1.75 -6.55 7.93
N ALA A 78 1.41 -5.37 8.43
CA ALA A 78 0.03 -4.89 8.48
C ALA A 78 -0.06 -3.55 7.74
N GLU A 79 -1.00 -3.41 6.80
CA GLU A 79 -1.23 -2.14 6.11
C GLU A 79 -2.72 -1.87 5.95
N ILE A 80 -3.08 -0.58 5.99
CA ILE A 80 -4.40 -0.11 5.59
C ILE A 80 -4.29 1.23 4.89
N PHE A 81 -5.03 1.35 3.80
CA PHE A 81 -5.14 2.56 3.02
C PHE A 81 -6.60 2.84 2.71
N VAL A 82 -6.95 4.12 2.77
CA VAL A 82 -8.27 4.62 2.40
C VAL A 82 -8.10 5.85 1.54
N GLY A 83 -8.96 5.99 0.54
CA GLY A 83 -8.88 7.12 -0.36
C GLY A 83 -10.12 7.25 -1.22
N GLY A 84 -10.09 8.26 -2.07
CA GLY A 84 -11.22 8.57 -2.93
C GLY A 84 -11.01 9.81 -3.77
N SER A 85 -12.09 10.22 -4.41
CA SER A 85 -12.09 11.36 -5.31
C SER A 85 -13.38 12.18 -5.22
N ALA A 86 -13.24 13.46 -5.54
CA ALA A 86 -14.34 14.41 -5.65
C ALA A 86 -14.02 15.42 -6.76
N GLY A 87 -14.67 15.23 -7.92
CA GLY A 87 -14.37 16.02 -9.11
C GLY A 87 -12.92 15.82 -9.56
N ASP A 88 -12.18 16.91 -9.69
CA ASP A 88 -10.79 16.90 -10.12
C ASP A 88 -9.77 16.66 -8.99
N LEU A 89 -10.24 16.52 -7.75
CA LEU A 89 -9.41 16.25 -6.57
C LEU A 89 -9.48 14.76 -6.21
N SER A 90 -8.32 14.14 -6.01
CA SER A 90 -8.19 12.80 -5.44
C SER A 90 -7.17 12.76 -4.32
N GLY A 91 -7.24 11.73 -3.49
CA GLY A 91 -6.23 11.51 -2.48
C GLY A 91 -6.49 10.28 -1.65
N HIS A 92 -5.48 9.91 -0.88
CA HIS A 92 -5.50 8.78 0.01
C HIS A 92 -4.56 8.99 1.17
N VAL A 93 -4.84 8.25 2.24
CA VAL A 93 -3.95 8.13 3.39
C VAL A 93 -3.74 6.66 3.69
N GLY A 94 -2.56 6.34 4.19
CA GLY A 94 -2.13 5.00 4.49
C GLY A 94 -1.35 4.93 5.79
N PHE A 95 -1.44 3.76 6.40
CA PHE A 95 -0.64 3.34 7.53
C PHE A 95 -0.09 1.96 7.22
N GLY A 96 1.17 1.73 7.56
CA GLY A 96 1.73 0.39 7.58
C GLY A 96 2.67 0.19 8.74
N GLN A 97 2.75 -1.05 9.19
CA GLN A 97 3.68 -1.50 10.21
C GLN A 97 4.31 -2.80 9.75
N THR A 98 5.62 -2.90 9.92
CA THR A 98 6.38 -4.12 9.74
C THR A 98 6.93 -4.59 11.07
N THR A 99 7.10 -5.90 11.21
CA THR A 99 7.64 -6.50 12.41
C THR A 99 8.58 -7.63 12.02
N ASP A 100 9.82 -7.51 12.44
CA ASP A 100 10.87 -8.50 12.19
C ASP A 100 11.34 -9.10 13.53
N GLU A 101 11.29 -10.42 13.64
CA GLU A 101 11.79 -11.18 14.80
C GLU A 101 13.22 -11.65 14.52
N THR A 102 14.21 -10.81 14.83
CA THR A 102 15.63 -11.19 14.62
C THR A 102 16.20 -11.86 15.87
N GLY A 103 15.96 -13.17 15.99
CA GLY A 103 16.48 -13.99 17.08
C GLY A 103 15.75 -13.79 18.40
N ALA A 104 16.26 -12.92 19.30
CA ALA A 104 15.63 -12.63 20.60
C ALA A 104 15.01 -11.23 20.67
N ASP A 105 15.27 -10.39 19.67
CA ASP A 105 14.82 -9.01 19.61
C ASP A 105 13.70 -8.86 18.57
N LYS A 106 12.72 -8.01 18.90
CA LYS A 106 11.61 -7.65 18.01
C LYS A 106 11.83 -6.22 17.53
N VAL A 107 11.94 -6.04 16.21
CA VAL A 107 12.04 -4.71 15.60
C VAL A 107 10.71 -4.38 14.94
N GLU A 108 10.16 -3.21 15.26
CA GLU A 108 8.90 -2.71 14.69
C GLU A 108 9.15 -1.39 13.98
N ASP A 109 8.85 -1.33 12.69
CA ASP A 109 8.89 -0.09 11.91
C ASP A 109 7.48 0.30 11.50
N THR A 110 7.16 1.59 11.63
CA THR A 110 5.85 2.13 11.30
C THR A 110 6.02 3.27 10.30
N TYR A 111 5.14 3.31 9.31
CA TYR A 111 5.11 4.39 8.34
C TYR A 111 3.68 4.88 8.08
N TYR A 112 3.60 6.13 7.65
CA TYR A 112 2.38 6.78 7.22
C TYR A 112 2.59 7.29 5.81
N GLN A 113 1.50 7.42 5.06
CA GLN A 113 1.53 8.05 3.75
C GLN A 113 0.29 8.92 3.62
N ALA A 114 0.45 10.12 3.09
CA ALA A 114 -0.66 10.97 2.68
C ALA A 114 -0.39 11.51 1.28
N THR A 115 -1.32 11.27 0.37
CA THR A 115 -1.23 11.71 -1.03
C THR A 115 -2.47 12.52 -1.39
N VAL A 116 -2.24 13.65 -2.06
CA VAL A 116 -3.30 14.49 -2.63
C VAL A 116 -2.92 14.88 -4.05
N GLU A 117 -3.90 14.86 -4.94
CA GLU A 117 -3.71 15.14 -6.35
C GLU A 117 -4.84 15.98 -6.90
N TYR A 118 -4.51 16.86 -7.83
CA TYR A 118 -5.45 17.74 -8.51
C TYR A 118 -5.18 17.73 -10.01
N SER A 119 -6.21 17.38 -10.77
CA SER A 119 -6.18 17.38 -12.24
C SER A 119 -6.73 18.70 -12.79
N PHE A 120 -6.13 19.23 -13.85
CA PHE A 120 -6.62 20.43 -14.53
C PHE A 120 -6.29 20.39 -16.02
N GLY A 121 -7.33 20.23 -16.84
CA GLY A 121 -7.19 20.09 -18.29
C GLY A 121 -6.40 18.83 -18.66
N LYS A 122 -5.19 19.00 -19.20
CA LYS A 122 -4.27 17.90 -19.54
C LYS A 122 -3.12 17.73 -18.54
N ALA A 123 -3.10 18.55 -17.50
CA ALA A 123 -2.05 18.56 -16.50
C ALA A 123 -2.62 18.08 -15.16
N GLY A 124 -1.72 17.71 -14.26
CA GLY A 124 -2.03 17.38 -12.89
C GLY A 124 -0.86 17.74 -11.98
N ILE A 125 -1.15 17.95 -10.72
CA ILE A 125 -0.15 18.07 -9.66
C ILE A 125 -0.52 17.09 -8.56
N GLY A 126 0.49 16.47 -7.98
CA GLY A 126 0.34 15.55 -6.88
C GLY A 126 1.41 15.81 -5.83
N PHE A 127 1.05 15.59 -4.57
CA PHE A 127 1.96 15.71 -3.43
C PHE A 127 1.81 14.46 -2.59
N THR A 128 2.93 13.91 -2.15
CA THR A 128 2.95 12.81 -1.16
C THR A 128 3.87 13.16 -0.01
N TYR A 129 3.41 12.85 1.19
CA TYR A 129 4.17 12.97 2.42
C TYR A 129 4.26 11.60 3.08
N TYR A 130 5.43 11.30 3.63
CA TYR A 130 5.76 10.08 4.38
C TYR A 130 6.16 10.48 5.81
#